data_AF-X1JNG5-F1
#
_entry.id   AF-X1JNG5-F1
#
_cell.length_a   1.000
_cell.length_b   1.000
_cell.length_c   1.000
_cell.angle_alpha   90.00
_cell.angle_beta   90.00
_cell.angle_gamma   90.00
#
_symmetry.space_group_name_H-M   'P 1'
#
loop_
_entity.id
_entity.type
_entity.pdbx_description
1 polymer ?
#
loop_
_entity_poly.entity_id
_entity_poly.type
_entity_poly.pdbx_seq_one_letter_code
_entity_poly.pdbx_strand_id
1 'polypeptide(L)' 'MKILMLNPPYFPMFSRSSRSPAVTRSSTLYYPFFLAYATGVLEDDGFDVTLIDAPAAVFDRHTTIEKIKELA' A
#
# COMPACT_ATOMS: atom_id res chain seq x y z
N MET A 1 1.33 14.49 -13.49
CA MET A 1 0.31 13.41 -13.41
C MET A 1 0.32 12.89 -11.99
N LYS A 2 -0.85 12.75 -11.34
CA LYS A 2 -0.94 12.15 -10.00
C LYS A 2 -1.01 10.62 -10.12
N ILE A 3 -0.18 9.90 -9.38
CA ILE A 3 -0.08 8.44 -9.42
C ILE A 3 -0.32 7.88 -8.02
N LEU A 4 -1.23 6.92 -7.92
CA LEU A 4 -1.45 6.16 -6.70
C LEU A 4 -0.85 4.76 -6.82
N MET A 5 0.08 4.45 -5.93
CA MET A 5 0.62 3.12 -5.72
C MET A 5 -0.15 2.47 -4.57
N LEU A 6 -1.09 1.57 -4.89
CA LEU A 6 -2.01 1.00 -3.91
C LEU A 6 -1.70 -0.47 -3.62
N ASN A 7 -1.39 -0.79 -2.36
CA ASN A 7 -1.56 -2.13 -1.81
C ASN A 7 -3.00 -2.22 -1.25
N PRO A 8 -3.94 -2.89 -1.96
CA PRO A 8 -5.37 -2.76 -1.70
C PRO A 8 -5.78 -3.42 -0.38
N PRO A 9 -6.90 -2.96 0.21
CA PRO A 9 -7.43 -3.53 1.45
C PRO A 9 -7.75 -5.01 1.29
N TYR A 10 -7.47 -5.78 2.33
CA TYR A 10 -7.78 -7.20 2.42
C TYR A 10 -7.95 -7.57 3.91
N PHE A 11 -7.47 -8.72 4.37
CA PHE A 11 -7.37 -8.96 5.81
C PHE A 11 -6.43 -7.92 6.46
N PRO A 12 -6.78 -7.40 7.65
CA PRO A 12 -5.88 -6.55 8.43
C PRO A 12 -4.49 -7.18 8.58
N MET A 13 -3.43 -6.38 8.40
CA MET A 13 -2.05 -6.84 8.53
C MET A 13 -1.66 -8.00 7.58
N PHE A 14 -2.37 -8.16 6.45
CA PHE A 14 -2.02 -9.18 5.47
C PHE A 14 -0.71 -8.88 4.75
N SER A 15 0.28 -9.75 4.93
CA SER A 15 1.62 -9.59 4.39
C SER A 15 1.75 -10.17 2.97
N ARG A 16 1.31 -9.39 1.99
CA ARG A 16 1.23 -9.80 0.58
C ARG A 16 2.56 -10.05 -0.11
N SER A 17 3.58 -9.29 0.27
CA SER A 17 4.92 -9.43 -0.31
C SER A 17 5.78 -10.47 0.41
N SER A 18 5.25 -11.15 1.43
CA SER A 18 5.95 -12.30 2.01
C SER A 18 5.94 -13.49 1.04
N ARG A 19 6.94 -14.38 1.17
CA ARG A 19 7.03 -15.60 0.35
C ARG A 19 5.80 -16.51 0.50
N SER A 20 5.15 -16.45 1.65
CA SER A 20 3.93 -17.20 1.97
C SER A 20 2.87 -16.19 2.46
N PRO A 21 2.14 -15.54 1.55
CA PRO A 21 1.22 -14.45 1.88
C PRO A 21 0.19 -14.85 2.93
N ALA A 22 0.24 -14.20 4.08
CA ALA A 22 -0.63 -14.50 5.21
C ALA A 22 -0.74 -13.31 6.16
N VAL A 23 -1.74 -13.35 7.04
CA VAL A 23 -1.70 -12.61 8.30
C VAL A 23 -0.79 -13.40 9.24
N THR A 24 0.38 -12.86 9.55
CA THR A 24 1.42 -13.58 10.29
C THR A 24 1.10 -13.63 11.78
N ARG A 25 1.64 -14.66 12.46
CA ARG A 25 1.71 -14.68 13.92
C ARG A 25 2.71 -13.60 14.36
N SER A 26 2.42 -12.90 15.46
CA SER A 26 3.26 -11.82 16.02
C SER A 26 3.38 -10.55 15.17
N SER A 27 2.40 -10.27 14.30
CA SER A 27 2.32 -9.00 13.54
C SER A 27 3.55 -8.69 12.67
N THR A 28 4.27 -9.73 12.21
CA THR A 28 5.40 -9.56 11.30
C THR A 28 4.87 -9.22 9.91
N LEU A 29 4.92 -7.93 9.54
CA LEU A 29 4.42 -7.44 8.26
C LEU A 29 5.56 -7.15 7.30
N TYR A 30 5.56 -7.83 6.15
CA TYR A 30 6.43 -7.47 5.03
C TYR A 30 5.78 -6.30 4.28
N TYR A 31 6.50 -5.19 4.22
CA TYR A 31 6.13 -4.02 3.42
C TYR A 31 5.96 -4.39 1.94
N PRO A 32 5.16 -3.63 1.17
CA PRO A 32 4.94 -3.90 -0.24
C PRO A 32 6.16 -3.46 -1.07
N PHE A 33 7.26 -4.21 -1.00
CA PHE A 33 8.59 -3.78 -1.49
C PHE A 33 8.55 -3.27 -2.93
N PHE A 34 7.94 -4.02 -3.86
CA PHE A 34 7.86 -3.62 -5.26
C PHE A 34 7.08 -2.31 -5.46
N LEU A 35 5.99 -2.10 -4.73
CA LEU A 35 5.24 -0.85 -4.80
C LEU A 35 6.08 0.30 -4.23
N ALA A 36 6.77 0.09 -3.10
CA ALA A 36 7.64 1.11 -2.50
C ALA A 36 8.82 1.50 -3.40
N TYR A 37 9.48 0.52 -4.02
CA TYR A 37 10.55 0.81 -4.98
C TYR A 37 10.03 1.53 -6.23
N ALA A 38 8.90 1.11 -6.77
CA ALA A 38 8.28 1.78 -7.91
C ALA A 38 7.83 3.21 -7.56
N THR A 39 7.34 3.44 -6.34
CA THR A 39 7.07 4.80 -5.83
C THR A 39 8.32 5.67 -5.92
N GLY A 40 9.46 5.22 -5.37
CA GLY A 40 10.70 6.00 -5.39
C GLY A 40 11.20 6.29 -6.80
N VAL A 41 11.12 5.33 -7.73
CA VAL A 41 11.50 5.55 -9.14
C VAL A 41 10.61 6.62 -9.80
N LEU A 42 9.29 6.57 -9.54
CA LEU A 42 8.37 7.56 -10.09
C LEU A 42 8.55 8.95 -9.46
N GLU A 43 8.88 9.01 -8.17
CA GLU A 43 9.24 10.26 -7.50
C GLU A 43 10.52 10.86 -8.11
N ASP A 44 11.55 10.06 -8.35
CA ASP A 44 12.81 10.48 -9.00
C ASP A 44 12.58 10.99 -10.45
N ASP A 45 11.63 10.40 -11.17
CA ASP A 45 11.21 10.85 -12.51
C ASP A 45 10.32 12.12 -12.47
N GLY A 46 10.05 12.68 -11.28
CA GLY A 46 9.32 13.93 -11.09
C GLY A 46 7.79 13.81 -11.10
N PHE A 47 7.25 12.61 -10.89
CA PHE A 47 5.81 12.42 -10.74
C PHE A 47 5.34 12.75 -9.30
N ASP A 48 4.08 13.17 -9.18
CA ASP A 48 3.39 13.30 -7.89
C ASP A 48 2.80 11.93 -7.54
N VAL A 49 3.42 11.23 -6.59
CA VAL A 49 3.12 9.84 -6.28
C VAL A 49 2.72 9.71 -4.82
N THR A 50 1.71 8.88 -4.56
CA THR A 50 1.37 8.48 -3.19
C THR A 50 1.35 6.97 -3.08
N LEU A 51 1.98 6.43 -2.04
CA LEU A 51 1.89 5.01 -1.68
C LEU A 51 0.87 4.83 -0.54
N ILE A 52 -0.12 3.96 -0.76
CA ILE A 52 -1.05 3.53 0.29
C ILE A 52 -0.89 2.03 0.53
N ASP A 53 -0.57 1.67 1.77
CA ASP A 53 -0.65 0.30 2.28
C ASP A 53 -1.88 0.11 3.15
N ALA A 54 -3.02 -0.22 2.51
CA ALA A 54 -4.30 -0.36 3.21
C ALA A 54 -4.31 -1.49 4.25
N PRO A 55 -3.74 -2.70 3.98
CA PRO A 55 -3.60 -3.74 5.01
C PRO A 55 -2.81 -3.30 6.25
N ALA A 56 -1.69 -2.60 6.06
CA ALA A 56 -0.86 -2.08 7.16
C ALA A 56 -1.59 -1.01 7.98
N ALA A 57 -2.33 -0.15 7.29
CA ALA A 57 -3.13 0.92 7.90
C ALA A 57 -4.47 0.44 8.46
N VAL A 58 -4.80 -0.85 8.31
CA VAL A 58 -6.08 -1.46 8.71
C VAL A 58 -7.27 -0.76 8.06
N PHE A 59 -7.09 -0.30 6.82
CA PHE A 59 -8.17 0.29 6.04
C PHE A 59 -9.03 -0.80 5.41
N ASP A 60 -10.34 -0.59 5.46
CA ASP A 60 -11.30 -1.34 4.67
C ASP A 60 -11.53 -0.66 3.31
N ARG A 61 -12.42 -1.24 2.50
CA ARG A 61 -12.74 -0.71 1.17
C ARG A 61 -13.24 0.74 1.23
N HIS A 62 -14.13 1.03 2.17
CA HIS A 62 -14.74 2.36 2.28
C HIS A 62 -13.67 3.40 2.63
N THR A 63 -12.93 3.15 3.71
CA THR A 63 -11.86 4.04 4.20
C THR A 63 -10.77 4.25 3.16
N THR A 64 -10.39 3.18 2.45
CA THR A 64 -9.41 3.29 1.35
C THR A 64 -9.91 4.24 0.26
N ILE A 65 -11.18 4.11 -0.15
CA ILE A 65 -11.75 4.99 -1.18
C ILE A 65 -11.79 6.45 -0.72
N GLU A 66 -12.21 6.71 0.52
CA GLU A 66 -12.22 8.07 1.06
C GLU A 66 -10.81 8.67 1.11
N LYS A 67 -9.81 7.90 1.55
CA LYS A 67 -8.41 8.33 1.52
C LYS A 67 -7.91 8.64 0.12
N ILE A 68 -8.32 7.86 -0.88
CA ILE A 68 -7.95 8.12 -2.28
C ILE A 68 -8.61 9.41 -2.79
N LYS A 69 -9.86 9.69 -2.41
CA LYS A 69 -10.54 10.94 -2.78
C LYS A 69 -9.90 12.17 -2.16
N GLU A 70 -9.37 12.08 -0.94
CA GLU A 70 -8.63 13.17 -0.28
C GLU A 70 -7.33 13.57 -1.03
N LEU A 71 -6.78 12.69 -1.86
CA LEU A 71 -5.57 12.95 -2.66
C LEU A 71 -5.87 13.68 -3.99
N ALA A 72 -7.13 13.67 -4.43
CA ALA A 72 -7.56 14.25 -5.72
C ALA A 72 -7.63 15.77 -5.63
#